data_AF-K1UNN9-F1
#
_entry.id   AF-K1UNN9-F1
#
_cell.length_a   1.000
_cell.length_b   1.000
_cell.length_c   1.000
_cell.angle_alpha   90.00
_cell.angle_beta   90.00
_cell.angle_gamma   90.00
#
_symmetry.space_group_name_H-M   'P 1'
#
loop_
_entity.id
_entity.type
_entity.pdbx_description
1 polymer ?
#
loop_
_entity_poly.entity_id
_entity_poly.type
_entity_poly.pdbx_seq_one_letter_code
_entity_poly.pdbx_strand_id
1 'polypeptide(L)' 'MKRTEVSLESLPDEPAYQESGFAAAEEKANLRALTAQLEPEQRELVLLRFAQQLKLREIAQITGLPLRTVQSRLRAALKP' A
#
# COMPACT_ATOMS: atom_id res chain seq x y z
N MET A 1 -43.03 33.61 5.56
CA MET A 1 -41.63 33.16 5.66
C MET A 1 -41.14 32.90 4.24
N LYS A 2 -40.19 33.70 3.73
CA LYS A 2 -39.69 33.58 2.35
C LYS A 2 -38.67 32.43 2.29
N ARG A 3 -38.88 31.48 1.38
CA ARG A 3 -37.89 30.46 1.01
C ARG A 3 -36.72 31.18 0.35
N THR A 4 -35.55 31.14 0.96
CA THR A 4 -34.31 31.59 0.33
C THR A 4 -33.84 30.46 -0.57
N GLU A 5 -34.01 30.62 -1.87
CA GLU A 5 -33.36 29.78 -2.87
C GLU A 5 -31.84 30.06 -2.79
N VAL A 6 -31.10 29.08 -2.31
CA VAL A 6 -29.63 29.13 -2.32
C VAL A 6 -29.21 28.78 -3.74
N SER A 7 -28.74 29.78 -4.50
CA SER A 7 -28.17 29.55 -5.83
C SER A 7 -26.91 28.69 -5.72
N LEU A 8 -26.86 27.61 -6.51
CA LEU A 8 -25.72 26.67 -6.57
C LEU A 8 -24.46 27.28 -7.22
N GLU A 9 -24.56 28.50 -7.76
CA GLU A 9 -23.48 29.18 -8.50
C GLU A 9 -22.42 29.84 -7.60
N SER A 10 -22.53 29.70 -6.27
CA SER A 10 -21.61 30.31 -5.30
C SER A 10 -20.83 29.29 -4.47
N LEU A 11 -20.62 28.09 -5.01
CA LEU A 11 -19.63 27.17 -4.45
C LEU A 11 -18.24 27.67 -4.84
N PRO A 12 -17.32 27.92 -3.89
CA PRO A 12 -15.91 28.11 -4.25
C PRO A 12 -15.43 26.88 -5.01
N ASP A 13 -14.54 27.07 -6.00
CA ASP A 13 -13.88 25.97 -6.72
C ASP A 13 -13.52 24.88 -5.70
N GLU A 14 -14.07 23.67 -5.89
CA GLU A 14 -13.79 22.55 -5.02
C GLU A 14 -12.27 22.51 -4.83
N PRO A 15 -11.75 22.63 -3.59
CA PRO A 15 -10.31 22.56 -3.38
C PRO A 15 -9.91 21.23 -3.99
N ALA A 16 -9.00 21.23 -4.97
CA ALA A 16 -8.57 20.05 -5.70
C ALA A 16 -8.32 18.93 -4.69
N TYR A 17 -9.33 18.08 -4.50
CA TYR A 17 -9.35 17.15 -3.39
C TYR A 17 -8.49 16.01 -3.87
N GLN A 18 -7.18 16.15 -3.70
CA GLN A 18 -6.25 15.04 -3.85
C GLN A 18 -6.59 14.09 -2.72
N GLU A 19 -7.45 13.14 -3.07
CA GLU A 19 -7.95 12.10 -2.20
C GLU A 19 -6.78 11.16 -1.87
N SER A 20 -5.93 11.58 -0.93
CA SER A 20 -4.70 10.90 -0.52
C SER A 20 -4.96 9.45 -0.08
N GLY A 21 -6.17 9.18 0.42
CA GLY A 21 -6.63 7.82 0.73
C GLY A 21 -6.82 6.93 -0.51
N PHE A 22 -7.26 7.49 -1.64
CA PHE A 22 -7.45 6.75 -2.89
C PHE A 22 -6.10 6.35 -3.50
N ALA A 23 -5.14 7.28 -3.53
CA ALA A 23 -3.79 7.02 -4.02
C ALA A 23 -3.08 5.91 -3.21
N ALA A 24 -3.22 5.93 -1.88
CA ALA A 24 -2.63 4.90 -1.03
C ALA A 24 -3.30 3.52 -1.18
N ALA A 25 -4.62 3.49 -1.45
CA ALA A 25 -5.33 2.25 -1.73
C ALA A 25 -4.94 1.65 -3.09
N GLU A 26 -4.81 2.51 -4.11
CA GLU A 26 -4.36 2.13 -5.45
C GLU A 26 -2.92 1.57 -5.43
N GLU A 27 -2.00 2.22 -4.70
CA GLU A 27 -0.63 1.75 -4.54
C GLU A 27 -0.57 0.35 -3.91
N LYS A 28 -1.37 0.11 -2.86
CA LYS A 28 -1.47 -1.22 -2.23
C LYS A 28 -2.07 -2.27 -3.16
N ALA A 29 -3.06 -1.90 -3.98
CA ALA A 29 -3.65 -2.80 -4.97
C ALA A 29 -2.64 -3.16 -6.07
N ASN A 30 -1.90 -2.17 -6.57
CA ASN A 30 -0.85 -2.35 -7.58
C ASN A 30 0.26 -3.27 -7.07
N LEU A 31 0.73 -3.08 -5.83
CA LEU A 31 1.74 -3.96 -5.23
C LEU A 31 1.25 -5.40 -5.11
N ARG A 32 -0.03 -5.62 -4.76
CA ARG A 32 -0.63 -6.96 -4.72
C ARG A 32 -0.70 -7.60 -6.10
N ALA A 33 -1.05 -6.84 -7.13
CA ALA A 33 -1.07 -7.35 -8.50
C ALA A 33 0.33 -7.72 -9.00
N LEU A 34 1.32 -6.85 -8.77
CA LEU A 34 2.72 -7.08 -9.17
C LEU A 34 3.35 -8.29 -8.48
N THR A 35 2.95 -8.57 -7.25
CA THR A 35 3.48 -9.71 -6.48
C THR A 35 2.68 -11.01 -6.67
N ALA A 36 1.63 -11.02 -7.50
CA ALA A 36 0.75 -12.18 -7.65
C ALA A 36 1.45 -13.42 -8.22
N GLN A 37 2.50 -13.24 -9.02
CA GLN A 37 3.27 -14.31 -9.66
C GLN A 37 4.39 -14.88 -8.77
N LEU A 38 4.68 -14.23 -7.64
CA LEU A 38 5.69 -14.71 -6.70
C LEU A 38 5.18 -15.94 -5.95
N GLU A 39 6.11 -16.81 -5.56
CA GLU A 39 5.82 -17.89 -4.63
C GLU A 39 5.20 -17.33 -3.34
N PRO A 40 4.21 -18.02 -2.72
CA PRO A 40 3.47 -17.48 -1.57
C PRO A 40 4.37 -16.96 -0.44
N GLU A 41 5.45 -17.69 -0.16
CA GLU A 41 6.44 -17.33 0.87
C GLU A 41 7.24 -16.06 0.52
N GLN A 42 7.49 -15.81 -0.77
CA GLN A 42 8.18 -14.61 -1.22
C GLN A 42 7.23 -13.41 -1.25
N ARG A 43 6.00 -13.62 -1.74
CA ARG A 43 4.95 -12.61 -1.78
C ARG A 43 4.66 -12.04 -0.39
N GLU A 44 4.54 -12.90 0.61
CA GLU A 44 4.32 -12.47 1.99
C GLU A 44 5.43 -11.55 2.49
N LEU A 45 6.70 -11.92 2.29
CA LEU A 45 7.85 -11.10 2.71
C LEU A 45 7.89 -9.74 1.99
N VAL A 46 7.55 -9.69 0.70
CA VAL A 46 7.50 -8.45 -0.08
C VAL A 46 6.37 -7.54 0.44
N LEU A 47 5.18 -8.09 0.70
CA LEU A 47 4.06 -7.30 1.24
C LEU A 47 4.38 -6.75 2.65
N LEU A 48 4.98 -7.55 3.52
CA LEU A 48 5.42 -7.08 4.83
C LEU A 48 6.48 -5.98 4.71
N ARG A 49 7.42 -6.11 3.77
CA ARG A 49 8.51 -5.14 3.61
C ARG A 49 8.05 -3.81 3.01
N PHE A 50 7.21 -3.85 1.98
CA PHE A 50 6.89 -2.68 1.17
C PHE A 50 5.48 -2.13 1.42
N ALA A 51 4.48 -2.99 1.64
CA ALA A 51 3.11 -2.53 1.91
C ALA A 51 2.95 -2.08 3.37
N GLN A 52 3.57 -2.81 4.30
CA GLN A 52 3.52 -2.55 5.75
C GLN A 52 4.77 -1.85 6.29
N GLN A 53 5.76 -1.61 5.42
CA GLN A 53 6.98 -0.84 5.74
C GLN A 53 7.79 -1.41 6.91
N LEU A 54 7.65 -2.71 7.20
CA LEU A 54 8.35 -3.36 8.31
C LEU A 54 9.84 -3.51 8.03
N LYS A 55 10.65 -3.46 9.10
CA LYS A 55 12.08 -3.74 9.07
C LYS A 55 12.30 -5.24 8.96
N LEU A 56 13.43 -5.65 8.38
CA LEU A 56 13.78 -7.06 8.21
C LEU A 56 13.77 -7.87 9.53
N ARG A 57 14.12 -7.23 10.65
CA ARG A 57 14.08 -7.86 11.97
C ARG A 57 12.65 -8.11 12.46
N GLU A 58 11.73 -7.18 12.22
CA GLU A 58 10.31 -7.33 12.57
C GLU A 58 9.66 -8.43 11.72
N ILE A 59 10.01 -8.46 10.43
CA ILE A 59 9.58 -9.54 9.52
C ILE A 59 10.09 -10.90 10.01
N ALA A 60 11.36 -11.00 10.41
CA ALA A 60 11.93 -12.23 10.96
C ALA A 60 11.20 -12.69 12.23
N GLN A 61 10.83 -11.75 13.11
CA GLN A 61 10.06 -12.04 14.32
C GLN A 61 8.64 -12.53 14.01
N ILE A 62 7.93 -11.86 13.10
CA ILE A 62 6.54 -12.18 12.74
C ILE A 62 6.46 -13.54 12.01
N THR A 63 7.39 -13.80 11.10
CA THR A 63 7.42 -15.04 10.29
C THR A 63 8.09 -16.21 11.00
N GLY A 64 8.77 -15.98 12.13
CA GLY A 64 9.59 -16.98 12.80
C GLY A 64 10.83 -17.43 11.99
N LEU A 65 11.15 -16.76 10.88
CA LEU A 65 12.28 -17.11 10.03
C LEU A 65 13.58 -16.46 10.52
N PRO A 66 14.74 -17.12 10.36
CA PRO A 66 16.02 -16.47 10.59
C PRO A 66 16.18 -15.22 9.73
N LEU A 67 16.79 -14.16 10.28
CA LEU A 67 17.00 -12.89 9.56
C LEU A 67 17.71 -13.08 8.20
N ARG A 68 18.67 -14.01 8.11
CA ARG A 68 19.36 -14.32 6.86
C ARG A 68 18.44 -14.98 5.82
N THR A 69 17.48 -15.78 6.26
CA THR A 69 16.47 -16.40 5.40
C THR A 69 15.51 -15.35 4.85
N VAL A 70 15.08 -14.40 5.70
CA VAL A 70 14.27 -13.26 5.24
C VAL A 70 15.03 -12.45 4.18
N GLN A 71 16.32 -12.17 4.42
CA GLN A 71 17.17 -11.45 3.47
C GLN A 71 17.35 -12.18 2.13
N SER A 72 17.65 -13.48 2.16
CA SER A 72 17.88 -14.24 0.93
C SER A 72 16.61 -14.41 0.10
N ARG A 73 15.47 -14.68 0.75
CA ARG A 73 14.16 -14.79 0.08
C ARG A 73 13.69 -13.47 -0.51
N LEU A 74 13.82 -12.35 0.22
CA LEU A 74 13.53 -11.02 -0.32
C LEU A 74 14.42 -10.70 -1.52
N ARG A 75 15.73 -11.00 -1.46
CA ARG A 75 16.62 -10.80 -2.60
C ARG A 75 16.20 -11.65 -3.80
N ALA A 76 15.82 -12.90 -3.60
CA ALA A 76 15.35 -13.78 -4.67
C ALA A 76 14.06 -13.26 -5.32
N ALA A 77 13.12 -12.75 -4.51
CA ALA A 77 11.86 -12.18 -4.97
C ALA A 77 12.01 -10.88 -5.79
N LEU A 78 13.10 -10.14 -5.59
CA LEU A 78 13.39 -8.86 -6.25
C LEU A 78 14.38 -8.99 -7.41
N LYS A 79 14.81 -10.21 -7.73
CA LYS A 79 15.74 -10.42 -8.83
C LYS A 79 14.96 -10.35 -10.17
N PRO A 80 15.48 -9.62 -11.18
CA PRO A 80 14.88 -9.56 -12.51
C PRO A 80 14.91 -10.92 -13.22
#